data_AF-A0AA96LEL3-F1
#
_entry.id   AF-A0AA96LEL3-F1
#
_cell.length_a   1.000
_cell.length_b   1.000
_cell.length_c   1.000
_cell.angle_alpha   90.00
_cell.angle_beta   90.00
_cell.angle_gamma   90.00
#
_symmetry.space_group_name_H-M   'P 1'
#
loop_
_entity.id
_entity.type
_entity.pdbx_description
1 polymer ?
#
loop_
_entity_poly.entity_id
_entity_poly.type
_entity_poly.pdbx_seq_one_letter_code
_entity_poly.pdbx_strand_id
1 'polypeptide(L)'
;MNERNNHSVCWFVQAASFGVFTENQSMMELCRESYKHTLLPEQMAEDGSFPHELCRTKPYSYSNFVLDNMVTLCHILSTPADNLWEYTLPDGRSIRKGMEFLFPYLTDKDSWPYQQDIEHYEDWPVGMSYPLFAGLAWGKEEYVNLWRHLEQSPTNEEVRRNMAIRQPLLWVID
;
A
#
# COMPACT_ATOMS: atom_id res chain seq x y z
N MET A 1 7.37 18.09 -3.30
CA MET A 1 5.92 17.97 -3.54
C MET A 1 5.20 18.38 -2.27
N ASN A 2 4.13 19.16 -2.35
CA ASN A 2 3.51 19.83 -1.19
C ASN A 2 2.26 19.12 -0.65
N GLU A 3 1.92 17.93 -1.13
CA GLU A 3 0.75 17.18 -0.66
C GLU A 3 1.17 16.07 0.31
N ARG A 4 0.56 16.04 1.50
CA ARG A 4 0.85 15.05 2.56
C ARG A 4 -0.16 13.91 2.59
N ASN A 5 -0.58 13.44 1.43
CA ASN A 5 -1.58 12.38 1.27
C ASN A 5 -1.19 11.43 0.12
N ASN A 6 -2.09 10.49 -0.20
CA ASN A 6 -1.94 9.50 -1.27
C ASN A 6 -1.47 10.04 -2.62
N HIS A 7 -1.76 11.29 -3.01
CA HIS A 7 -1.29 11.83 -4.31
C HIS A 7 0.24 11.88 -4.40
N SER A 8 0.91 12.25 -3.31
CA SER A 8 2.36 12.23 -3.25
C SER A 8 2.91 10.82 -3.39
N VAL A 9 2.30 9.85 -2.71
CA VAL A 9 2.68 8.43 -2.77
C VAL A 9 2.53 7.90 -4.20
N CYS A 10 1.42 8.20 -4.87
CA CYS A 10 1.18 7.79 -6.26
C CYS A 10 2.19 8.38 -7.24
N TRP A 11 2.66 9.61 -7.01
CA TRP A 11 3.74 10.16 -7.83
C TRP A 11 5.02 9.35 -7.66
N PHE A 12 5.39 9.01 -6.41
CA PHE A 12 6.59 8.22 -6.14
C PHE A 12 6.49 6.80 -6.68
N VAL A 13 5.32 6.16 -6.64
CA VAL A 13 5.11 4.84 -7.25
C VAL A 13 5.37 4.89 -8.76
N GLN A 14 4.85 5.92 -9.44
CA GLN A 14 5.09 6.09 -10.88
C GLN A 14 6.56 6.37 -11.18
N ALA A 15 7.18 7.30 -10.45
CA ALA A 15 8.59 7.66 -10.61
C ALA A 15 9.51 6.45 -10.37
N ALA A 16 9.26 5.68 -9.30
CA ALA A 16 9.99 4.47 -8.98
C ALA A 16 9.80 3.38 -10.04
N SER A 17 8.55 3.16 -10.51
CA SER A 17 8.26 2.16 -11.55
C SER A 17 8.99 2.48 -12.87
N PHE A 18 9.00 3.74 -13.29
CA PHE A 18 9.77 4.17 -14.46
C PHE A 18 11.28 4.11 -14.21
N GLY A 19 11.72 4.42 -12.99
CA GLY A 19 13.11 4.27 -12.57
C GLY A 19 13.60 2.83 -12.71
N VAL A 20 12.82 1.86 -12.23
CA VAL A 20 13.10 0.43 -12.40
C VAL A 20 13.14 0.05 -13.88
N PHE A 21 12.11 0.43 -14.65
CA PHE A 21 12.02 0.08 -16.08
C PHE A 21 13.18 0.64 -16.93
N THR A 22 13.71 1.80 -16.55
CA THR A 22 14.81 2.48 -17.27
C THR A 22 16.18 2.27 -16.62
N GLU A 23 16.26 1.44 -15.58
CA GLU A 23 17.45 1.20 -14.76
C GLU A 23 18.06 2.50 -14.17
N ASN A 24 17.24 3.52 -13.94
CA ASN A 24 17.67 4.82 -13.44
C ASN A 24 17.88 4.78 -11.92
N GLN A 25 19.11 4.44 -11.52
CA GLN A 25 19.53 4.32 -10.13
C GLN A 25 19.31 5.61 -9.32
N SER A 26 19.54 6.79 -9.92
CA SER A 26 19.36 8.07 -9.24
C SER A 26 17.89 8.33 -8.87
N MET A 27 16.96 7.92 -9.73
CA MET A 27 15.52 8.04 -9.48
C MET A 27 15.06 7.05 -8.42
N MET A 28 15.52 5.80 -8.48
CA MET A 28 15.20 4.79 -7.47
C MET A 28 15.71 5.19 -6.09
N GLU A 29 16.92 5.75 -6.02
CA GLU A 29 17.48 6.27 -4.77
C GLU A 29 16.67 7.44 -4.21
N LEU A 30 16.32 8.41 -5.05
CA LEU A 30 15.43 9.52 -4.66
C LEU A 30 14.11 9.00 -4.05
N CYS A 31 13.53 7.96 -4.64
CA CYS A 31 12.28 7.36 -4.16
C CYS A 31 12.47 6.62 -2.83
N ARG A 32 13.57 5.87 -2.63
CA ARG A 32 13.87 5.22 -1.34
C ARG A 32 14.04 6.24 -0.23
N GLU A 33 14.82 7.28 -0.47
CA GLU A 33 15.08 8.32 0.52
C GLU A 33 13.81 9.11 0.84
N SER A 34 12.98 9.39 -0.18
CA SER A 34 11.68 10.04 0.04
C SER A 34 10.73 9.15 0.83
N TYR A 35 10.72 7.84 0.60
CA TYR A 35 9.94 6.89 1.40
C TYR A 35 10.35 6.96 2.87
N LYS A 36 11.65 6.84 3.15
CA LYS A 36 12.21 6.79 4.51
C LYS A 36 12.08 8.10 5.29
N HIS A 37 12.21 9.24 4.61
CA HIS A 37 12.38 10.55 5.26
C HIS A 37 11.19 11.49 5.06
N THR A 38 10.22 11.14 4.22
CA THR A 38 9.05 12.01 3.96
C THR A 38 7.75 11.21 3.97
N LEU A 39 7.58 10.21 3.10
CA LEU A 39 6.28 9.56 2.95
C LEU A 39 5.86 8.80 4.20
N LEU A 40 6.71 7.90 4.72
CA LEU A 40 6.38 7.13 5.91
C LEU A 40 6.30 8.02 7.17
N PRO A 41 7.29 8.89 7.48
CA PRO A 41 7.25 9.71 8.70
C PRO A 41 6.14 10.75 8.73
N GLU A 42 5.74 11.33 7.59
CA GLU A 42 4.74 12.40 7.58
C GLU A 42 3.30 11.88 7.47
N GLN A 43 3.07 10.67 6.95
CA GLN A 43 1.72 10.21 6.62
C GLN A 43 1.18 9.09 7.51
N MET A 44 2.05 8.27 8.11
CA MET A 44 1.64 7.17 8.99
C MET A 44 1.64 7.62 10.46
N ALA A 45 0.57 7.30 11.19
CA ALA A 45 0.50 7.47 12.65
C ALA A 45 1.18 6.30 13.39
N GLU A 46 1.43 6.44 14.69
CA GLU A 46 2.11 5.43 15.52
C GLU A 46 1.38 4.07 15.53
N ASP A 47 0.06 4.06 15.34
CA ASP A 47 -0.76 2.85 15.28
C ASP A 47 -0.73 2.14 13.92
N GLY A 48 -0.10 2.75 12.89
CA GLY A 48 -0.04 2.24 11.52
C GLY A 48 -1.10 2.82 10.58
N SER A 49 -2.04 3.60 11.10
CA SER A 49 -3.07 4.26 10.29
C SER A 49 -2.50 5.41 9.46
N PHE A 50 -3.25 5.85 8.44
CA PHE A 50 -2.96 7.05 7.65
C PHE A 50 -4.03 8.12 7.92
N PRO A 51 -3.81 9.06 8.87
CA PRO A 51 -4.87 9.95 9.36
C PRO A 51 -5.52 10.84 8.29
N HIS A 52 -4.73 11.28 7.29
CA HIS A 52 -5.25 12.08 6.18
C HIS A 52 -6.19 11.30 5.26
N GLU A 53 -6.10 9.97 5.26
CA GLU A 53 -7.01 9.10 4.53
C GLU A 53 -8.23 8.73 5.36
N LEU A 54 -8.06 8.54 6.67
CA LEU A 54 -9.16 8.29 7.61
C LEU A 54 -10.14 9.46 7.76
N CYS A 55 -9.71 10.71 7.50
CA CYS A 55 -10.58 11.88 7.57
C CYS A 55 -11.36 12.17 6.27
N ARG A 56 -11.23 11.30 5.26
CA ARG A 56 -11.92 11.46 3.96
C ARG A 56 -13.37 10.98 4.05
N THR A 57 -14.15 11.30 3.03
CA THR A 57 -15.53 10.80 2.88
C THR A 57 -15.60 9.32 2.51
N LYS A 58 -14.48 8.75 2.06
CA LYS A 58 -14.33 7.34 1.69
C LYS A 58 -13.10 6.73 2.40
N PRO A 59 -13.06 6.72 3.73
CA PRO A 59 -11.83 6.43 4.48
C PRO A 59 -11.36 4.99 4.31
N TYR A 60 -12.25 4.03 4.07
CA TYR A 60 -11.88 2.63 3.87
C TYR A 60 -11.14 2.44 2.53
N SER A 61 -11.71 2.94 1.44
CA SER A 61 -11.06 2.90 0.12
C SER A 61 -9.78 3.72 0.05
N TYR A 62 -9.72 4.91 0.67
CA TYR A 62 -8.47 5.69 0.72
C TYR A 62 -7.38 5.00 1.57
N SER A 63 -7.74 4.32 2.66
CA SER A 63 -6.79 3.54 3.47
C SER A 63 -6.21 2.36 2.69
N ASN A 64 -7.06 1.62 1.96
CA ASN A 64 -6.62 0.56 1.06
C ASN A 64 -5.70 1.11 -0.04
N PHE A 65 -6.09 2.22 -0.66
CA PHE A 65 -5.36 2.83 -1.76
C PHE A 65 -3.96 3.31 -1.37
N VAL A 66 -3.83 4.06 -0.26
CA VAL A 66 -2.52 4.56 0.17
C VAL A 66 -1.60 3.41 0.60
N LEU A 67 -2.14 2.40 1.29
CA LEU A 67 -1.34 1.26 1.73
C LEU A 67 -0.87 0.44 0.53
N ASP A 68 -1.71 0.22 -0.49
CA ASP A 68 -1.31 -0.47 -1.72
C ASP A 68 -0.12 0.21 -2.41
N ASN A 69 -0.16 1.54 -2.49
CA ASN A 69 0.92 2.32 -3.08
C ASN A 69 2.20 2.32 -2.21
N MET A 70 2.08 2.44 -0.88
CA MET A 70 3.23 2.37 0.03
C MET A 70 3.91 0.99 0.02
N VAL A 71 3.11 -0.08 -0.02
CA VAL A 71 3.61 -1.45 -0.16
C VAL A 71 4.26 -1.66 -1.53
N THR A 72 3.68 -1.10 -2.61
CA THR A 72 4.26 -1.15 -3.94
C THR A 72 5.65 -0.50 -3.98
N LEU A 73 5.86 0.65 -3.32
CA LEU A 73 7.18 1.24 -3.18
C LEU A 73 8.16 0.29 -2.49
N CYS A 74 7.75 -0.36 -1.40
CA CYS A 74 8.59 -1.33 -0.70
C CYS A 74 8.94 -2.51 -1.61
N HIS A 75 7.97 -3.02 -2.37
CA HIS A 75 8.15 -4.14 -3.30
C HIS A 75 9.18 -3.84 -4.38
N ILE A 76 9.07 -2.69 -5.05
CA ILE A 76 9.88 -2.40 -6.25
C ILE A 76 11.23 -1.75 -5.95
N LEU A 77 11.42 -1.16 -4.76
CA LEU A 77 12.64 -0.45 -4.41
C LEU A 77 13.55 -1.22 -3.44
N SER A 78 13.03 -2.23 -2.73
CA SER A 78 13.84 -3.00 -1.79
C SER A 78 14.95 -3.77 -2.48
N THR A 79 16.12 -3.81 -1.85
CA THR A 79 17.27 -4.62 -2.26
C THR A 79 17.84 -5.34 -1.02
N PRO A 80 18.71 -6.35 -1.18
CA PRO A 80 19.38 -6.97 -0.04
C PRO A 80 20.20 -5.98 0.81
N ALA A 81 20.72 -4.90 0.21
CA ALA A 81 21.50 -3.88 0.91
C ALA A 81 20.64 -2.77 1.53
N ASP A 82 19.47 -2.50 0.96
CA ASP A 82 18.53 -1.48 1.42
C ASP A 82 17.11 -2.01 1.33
N ASN A 83 16.67 -2.67 2.41
CA ASN A 83 15.42 -3.40 2.46
C ASN A 83 14.33 -2.56 3.14
N LEU A 84 13.38 -2.05 2.34
CA LEU A 84 12.28 -1.23 2.86
C LEU A 84 11.22 -2.06 3.61
N TRP A 85 11.15 -3.37 3.39
CA TRP A 85 10.23 -4.25 4.13
C TRP A 85 10.57 -4.35 5.61
N GLU A 86 11.85 -4.17 5.96
CA GLU A 86 12.37 -4.21 7.34
C GLU A 86 12.73 -2.81 7.87
N TYR A 87 12.56 -1.78 7.05
CA TYR A 87 12.78 -0.39 7.48
C TYR A 87 11.75 0.02 8.53
N THR A 88 12.25 0.56 9.65
CA THR A 88 11.44 0.98 10.79
C THR A 88 11.95 2.33 11.30
N LEU A 89 11.04 3.26 11.57
CA LEU A 89 11.35 4.53 12.20
C LEU A 89 11.72 4.34 13.68
N PRO A 90 12.43 5.30 14.32
CA PRO A 90 12.79 5.19 15.73
C PRO A 90 11.61 4.99 16.70
N ASP A 91 10.40 5.39 16.29
CA ASP A 91 9.15 5.25 17.04
C ASP A 91 8.36 3.96 16.71
N GLY A 92 8.90 3.08 15.86
CA GLY A 92 8.30 1.78 15.53
C GLY A 92 7.38 1.77 14.31
N ARG A 93 7.10 2.92 13.70
CA ARG A 93 6.33 2.97 12.44
C ARG A 93 7.10 2.29 11.31
N SER A 94 6.41 1.45 10.55
CA SER A 94 6.95 0.65 9.44
C SER A 94 5.82 0.23 8.51
N ILE A 95 6.14 -0.25 7.30
CA ILE A 95 5.11 -0.79 6.41
C ILE A 95 4.40 -2.01 7.02
N ARG A 96 5.11 -2.77 7.86
CA ARG A 96 4.53 -3.85 8.67
C ARG A 96 3.43 -3.34 9.60
N LYS A 97 3.64 -2.21 10.26
CA LYS A 97 2.62 -1.56 11.10
C LYS A 97 1.38 -1.16 10.30
N GLY A 98 1.56 -0.66 9.08
CA GLY A 98 0.44 -0.35 8.18
C GLY A 98 -0.38 -1.58 7.80
N MET A 99 0.29 -2.71 7.51
CA MET A 99 -0.38 -3.99 7.27
C MET A 99 -1.11 -4.51 8.51
N GLU A 100 -0.48 -4.46 9.69
CA GLU A 100 -1.09 -4.86 10.96
C GLU A 100 -2.34 -4.03 11.29
N PHE A 101 -2.32 -2.72 10.99
CA PHE A 101 -3.47 -1.84 11.17
C PHE A 101 -4.65 -2.23 10.27
N LEU A 102 -4.43 -2.40 8.96
CA LEU A 102 -5.54 -2.57 8.01
C LEU A 102 -6.04 -4.01 7.90
N PHE A 103 -5.17 -5.00 8.12
CA PHE A 103 -5.47 -6.42 7.89
C PHE A 103 -6.75 -6.94 8.57
N PRO A 104 -7.03 -6.64 9.86
CA PRO A 104 -8.26 -7.10 10.52
C PRO A 104 -9.53 -6.67 9.76
N TYR A 105 -9.53 -5.48 9.18
CA TYR A 105 -10.68 -4.92 8.48
C TYR A 105 -10.83 -5.47 7.05
N LEU A 106 -9.77 -6.05 6.48
CA LEU A 106 -9.85 -6.80 5.24
C LEU A 106 -10.44 -8.19 5.44
N THR A 107 -10.16 -8.80 6.60
CA THR A 107 -10.70 -10.11 6.97
C THR A 107 -12.12 -10.03 7.49
N ASP A 108 -12.44 -8.97 8.22
CA ASP A 108 -13.77 -8.70 8.79
C ASP A 108 -14.08 -7.21 8.61
N LYS A 109 -14.72 -6.89 7.49
CA LYS A 109 -15.09 -5.50 7.15
C LYS A 109 -16.10 -4.89 8.12
N ASP A 110 -16.94 -5.71 8.76
CA ASP A 110 -17.93 -5.22 9.73
C ASP A 110 -17.27 -4.71 11.01
N SER A 111 -16.00 -5.09 11.25
CA SER A 111 -15.19 -4.56 12.35
C SER A 111 -14.57 -3.18 12.09
N TRP A 112 -14.77 -2.58 10.91
CA TRP A 112 -14.24 -1.25 10.57
C TRP A 112 -14.79 -0.17 11.51
N PRO A 113 -13.95 0.50 12.32
CA PRO A 113 -14.41 1.38 13.39
C PRO A 113 -14.63 2.83 12.95
N TYR A 114 -14.31 3.15 11.69
CA TYR A 114 -14.45 4.49 11.13
C TYR A 114 -15.72 4.61 10.29
N GLN A 115 -15.99 5.83 9.81
CA GLN A 115 -17.12 6.09 8.92
C GLN A 115 -17.07 5.17 7.69
N GLN A 116 -18.23 4.68 7.26
CA GLN A 116 -18.38 3.96 6.00
C GLN A 116 -18.21 4.91 4.80
N ASP A 117 -17.65 4.39 3.71
CA ASP A 117 -17.49 5.16 2.48
C ASP A 117 -18.86 5.61 1.95
N ILE A 118 -18.99 6.89 1.60
CA ILE A 118 -20.26 7.43 1.08
C ILE A 118 -20.68 6.84 -0.28
N GLU A 119 -19.74 6.20 -0.98
CA GLU A 119 -19.93 5.55 -2.27
C GLU A 119 -19.07 4.29 -2.34
N HIS A 120 -19.59 3.25 -2.98
CA HIS A 120 -18.86 2.01 -3.27
C HIS A 120 -18.34 1.25 -2.05
N TYR A 121 -18.84 1.53 -0.85
CA TYR A 121 -18.41 0.83 0.36
C TYR A 121 -18.51 -0.69 0.19
N GLU A 122 -19.65 -1.18 -0.31
CA GLU A 122 -19.94 -2.61 -0.54
C GLU A 122 -19.03 -3.27 -1.57
N ASP A 123 -18.40 -2.50 -2.48
CA ASP A 123 -17.52 -3.05 -3.50
C ASP A 123 -16.11 -3.39 -2.95
N TRP A 124 -15.79 -3.02 -1.70
CA TRP A 124 -14.52 -3.31 -1.02
C TRP A 124 -14.67 -4.37 0.09
N PRO A 125 -13.59 -5.07 0.47
CA PRO A 125 -12.28 -5.08 -0.17
C PRO A 125 -12.23 -5.95 -1.43
N VAL A 126 -11.26 -5.69 -2.30
CA VAL A 126 -10.93 -6.50 -3.48
C VAL A 126 -9.49 -6.98 -3.42
N GLY A 127 -9.11 -7.88 -4.32
CA GLY A 127 -7.78 -8.48 -4.43
C GLY A 127 -6.67 -7.50 -4.88
N MET A 128 -6.49 -6.40 -4.15
CA MET A 128 -5.38 -5.46 -4.36
C MET A 128 -4.04 -6.16 -4.12
N SER A 129 -2.95 -5.60 -4.66
CA SER A 129 -1.65 -6.29 -4.73
C SER A 129 -0.95 -6.43 -3.38
N TYR A 130 -1.21 -5.52 -2.45
CA TYR A 130 -0.42 -5.39 -1.24
C TYR A 130 -0.47 -6.57 -0.24
N PRO A 131 -1.58 -7.30 -0.03
CA PRO A 131 -1.54 -8.48 0.84
C PRO A 131 -0.73 -9.60 0.19
N LEU A 132 -0.74 -9.74 -1.14
CA LEU A 132 0.11 -10.70 -1.83
C LEU A 132 1.59 -10.35 -1.65
N PHE A 133 1.98 -9.11 -1.95
CA PHE A 133 3.40 -8.70 -1.85
C PHE A 133 3.92 -8.78 -0.41
N ALA A 134 3.17 -8.26 0.56
CA ALA A 134 3.53 -8.36 1.97
C ALA A 134 3.59 -9.83 2.46
N GLY A 135 2.63 -10.65 2.00
CA GLY A 135 2.58 -12.08 2.29
C GLY A 135 3.83 -12.81 1.82
N LEU A 136 4.28 -12.55 0.60
CA LEU A 136 5.49 -13.15 0.04
C LEU A 136 6.76 -12.62 0.71
N ALA A 137 6.88 -11.30 0.92
CA ALA A 137 8.06 -10.67 1.51
C ALA A 137 8.34 -11.16 2.95
N TRP A 138 7.30 -11.42 3.74
CA TRP A 138 7.43 -11.85 5.14
C TRP A 138 7.14 -13.33 5.39
N GLY A 139 6.86 -14.13 4.35
CA GLY A 139 6.44 -15.52 4.52
C GLY A 139 5.12 -15.67 5.29
N LYS A 140 4.21 -14.70 5.14
CA LYS A 140 2.92 -14.62 5.83
C LYS A 140 1.82 -15.23 4.97
N GLU A 141 1.62 -16.55 5.11
CA GLU A 141 0.59 -17.30 4.36
C GLU A 141 -0.82 -16.73 4.54
N GLU A 142 -1.15 -16.20 5.72
CA GLU A 142 -2.45 -15.57 6.01
C GLU A 142 -2.76 -14.39 5.08
N TYR A 143 -1.75 -13.60 4.69
CA TYR A 143 -1.93 -12.48 3.77
C TYR A 143 -2.13 -12.95 2.32
N VAL A 144 -1.36 -13.97 1.91
CA VAL A 144 -1.50 -14.60 0.59
C VAL A 144 -2.87 -15.27 0.46
N ASN A 145 -3.31 -15.95 1.50
CA ASN A 145 -4.61 -16.62 1.53
C ASN A 145 -5.75 -15.60 1.52
N LEU A 146 -5.68 -14.51 2.28
CA LEU A 146 -6.66 -13.42 2.18
C LEU A 146 -6.76 -12.92 0.74
N TRP A 147 -5.62 -12.57 0.12
CA TRP A 147 -5.60 -12.10 -1.26
C TRP A 147 -6.30 -13.07 -2.21
N ARG A 148 -6.01 -14.38 -2.13
CA ARG A 148 -6.63 -15.41 -2.99
C ARG A 148 -8.16 -15.49 -2.87
N HIS A 149 -8.74 -15.15 -1.73
CA HIS A 149 -10.19 -15.23 -1.50
C HIS A 149 -10.93 -13.94 -1.88
N LEU A 150 -10.23 -12.80 -1.99
CA LEU A 150 -10.83 -11.54 -2.40
C LEU A 150 -11.10 -11.52 -3.91
N GLU A 151 -12.09 -10.73 -4.34
CA GLU A 151 -12.48 -10.58 -5.74
C GLU A 151 -11.30 -10.01 -6.57
N GLN A 152 -10.83 -10.79 -7.55
CA GLN A 152 -9.64 -10.46 -8.36
C GLN A 152 -9.97 -9.64 -9.60
N SER A 153 -11.23 -9.67 -10.06
CA SER A 153 -11.68 -9.04 -11.30
C SER A 153 -12.98 -8.27 -11.06
N PRO A 154 -12.98 -7.28 -10.15
CA PRO A 154 -14.17 -6.48 -9.88
C PRO A 154 -14.62 -5.75 -11.14
N THR A 155 -15.93 -5.64 -11.35
CA THR A 155 -16.52 -4.96 -12.51
C THR A 155 -16.74 -3.46 -12.27
N ASN A 156 -16.82 -3.04 -11.00
CA ASN A 156 -16.99 -1.66 -10.59
C ASN A 156 -15.83 -0.78 -11.09
N GLU A 157 -16.14 0.26 -11.87
CA GLU A 157 -15.12 1.11 -12.50
C GLU A 157 -14.32 1.94 -11.49
N GLU A 158 -14.95 2.42 -10.42
CA GLU A 158 -14.27 3.21 -9.38
C GLU A 158 -13.27 2.34 -8.63
N VAL A 159 -13.64 1.10 -8.28
CA VAL A 159 -12.71 0.16 -7.64
C VAL A 159 -11.54 -0.17 -8.57
N ARG A 160 -11.84 -0.51 -9.85
CA ARG A 160 -10.80 -0.83 -10.85
C ARG A 160 -9.84 0.33 -11.14
N ARG A 161 -10.29 1.57 -10.96
CA ARG A 161 -9.45 2.78 -11.11
C ARG A 161 -8.47 2.93 -9.95
N ASN A 162 -8.84 2.46 -8.76
CA ASN A 162 -8.00 2.53 -7.55
C ASN A 162 -7.07 1.31 -7.40
N MET A 163 -7.25 0.24 -8.17
CA MET A 163 -6.30 -0.88 -8.25
C MET A 163 -5.12 -0.51 -9.15
N ALA A 164 -4.01 -0.02 -8.57
CA ALA A 164 -2.82 0.39 -9.32
C ALA A 164 -2.18 -0.78 -10.08
N ILE A 165 -2.00 -1.92 -9.42
CA ILE A 165 -1.50 -3.15 -10.03
C ILE A 165 -2.64 -4.14 -10.21
N ARG A 166 -3.06 -4.36 -11.47
CA ARG A 166 -4.17 -5.25 -11.83
C ARG A 166 -3.79 -6.72 -12.00
N GLN A 167 -2.51 -7.01 -12.19
CA GLN A 167 -1.99 -8.35 -12.45
C GLN A 167 -0.76 -8.59 -11.57
N PRO A 168 -0.93 -8.66 -10.24
CA PRO A 168 0.20 -8.69 -9.31
C PRO A 168 1.04 -9.97 -9.42
N LEU A 169 0.48 -11.05 -9.98
CA LEU A 169 1.26 -12.26 -10.29
C LEU A 169 2.40 -12.00 -11.29
N LEU A 170 2.28 -11.02 -12.19
CA LEU A 170 3.37 -10.67 -13.12
C LEU A 170 4.53 -9.93 -12.44
N TRP A 171 4.36 -9.51 -11.18
CA TRP A 171 5.35 -8.76 -10.40
C TRP A 171 6.13 -9.63 -9.41
N VAL A 172 5.86 -10.93 -9.40
CA VAL A 172 6.44 -11.90 -8.45
C VAL A 172 7.00 -13.14 -9.16
N ILE A 173 7.00 -13.16 -10.49
CA ILE A 173 7.58 -14.24 -11.30
C ILE A 173 9.02 -13.85 -11.61
N ASP A 174 9.96 -14.61 -11.06
CA ASP A 174 11.36 -14.61 -11.46
C ASP A 174 11.58 -15.54 -12.68
#